data_AF-A0A9Q8QCE5-F1
#
_entry.id   AF-A0A9Q8QCE5-F1
#
_cell.length_a   1.000
_cell.length_b   1.000
_cell.length_c   1.000
_cell.angle_alpha   90.00
_cell.angle_beta   90.00
_cell.angle_gamma   90.00
#
_symmetry.space_group_name_H-M   'P 1'
#
loop_
_entity.id
_entity.type
_entity.pdbx_description
1 polymer ?
#
loop_
_entity_poly.entity_id
_entity_poly.type
_entity_poly.pdbx_seq_one_letter_code
_entity_poly.pdbx_strand_id
1 'polypeptide(L)'
;MTLDQDSLARLARDIPHNGDLNYVTRMRIRHEVAEQDLEALLRLERICADRAYAAWRSKFAHDDEPMQLLSEALRDPHNSSLPVALDSLYTKLDDALEPENFLAVYAGFACLNTAYHAIAREMYDQDSENGEIDIDPQHWSPCFLASLVAAGGAPWEPNTDPVARREFWQWYLLNAVPSACLQ
;
A
#
# COMPACT_ATOMS: atom_id res chain seq x y z
N MET A 1 20.68 -7.05 -6.25
CA MET A 1 21.18 -6.65 -4.93
C MET A 1 20.26 -7.35 -3.97
N THR A 2 20.69 -8.37 -3.25
CA THR A 2 19.81 -9.09 -2.32
C THR A 2 19.22 -8.10 -1.30
N LEU A 3 17.94 -8.23 -0.93
CA LEU A 3 17.31 -7.50 0.18
C LEU A 3 17.97 -7.84 1.53
N ASP A 4 19.21 -7.41 1.72
CA ASP A 4 19.91 -7.46 2.98
C ASP A 4 19.69 -6.16 3.77
N GLN A 5 19.90 -6.22 5.09
CA GLN A 5 19.66 -5.07 5.98
C GLN A 5 20.53 -3.86 5.64
N ASP A 6 21.76 -4.05 5.15
CA ASP A 6 22.64 -2.94 4.78
C ASP A 6 22.16 -2.25 3.51
N SER A 7 21.64 -3.02 2.56
CA SER A 7 21.02 -2.52 1.32
C SER A 7 19.77 -1.70 1.62
N LEU A 8 18.87 -2.19 2.47
CA LEU A 8 17.69 -1.44 2.92
C LEU A 8 18.09 -0.17 3.68
N ALA A 9 19.09 -0.24 4.55
CA ALA A 9 19.59 0.91 5.30
C ALA A 9 20.26 1.97 4.41
N ARG A 10 20.97 1.55 3.34
CA ARG A 10 21.48 2.47 2.31
C ARG A 10 20.34 3.19 1.61
N LEU A 11 19.36 2.45 1.10
CA LEU A 11 18.18 3.03 0.44
C LEU A 11 17.47 4.04 1.35
N ALA A 12 17.30 3.73 2.64
CA ALA A 12 16.62 4.61 3.58
C ALA A 12 17.37 5.93 3.84
N ARG A 13 18.71 5.91 3.81
CA ARG A 13 19.54 7.12 3.91
C ARG A 13 19.47 7.97 2.65
N ASP A 14 19.45 7.29 1.50
CA ASP A 14 19.58 7.91 0.17
C ASP A 14 18.22 8.37 -0.40
N ILE A 15 17.11 8.25 0.35
CA ILE A 15 15.82 8.82 -0.06
C ILE A 15 16.00 10.32 -0.34
N PRO A 16 15.63 10.79 -1.56
CA PRO A 16 15.79 12.18 -1.98
C PRO A 16 14.99 13.18 -1.13
N HIS A 17 15.30 14.46 -1.29
CA HIS A 17 14.65 15.55 -0.53
C HIS A 17 13.15 15.70 -0.77
N ASN A 18 12.63 15.25 -1.93
CA ASN A 18 11.19 15.19 -2.18
C ASN A 18 10.50 14.04 -1.42
N GLY A 19 11.28 13.23 -0.69
CA GLY A 19 10.83 12.15 0.16
C GLY A 19 10.36 10.91 -0.59
N ASP A 20 10.47 10.85 -1.91
CA ASP A 20 9.95 9.74 -2.69
C ASP A 20 10.96 8.60 -2.81
N LEU A 21 10.56 7.38 -2.42
CA LEU A 21 11.28 6.17 -2.77
C LEU A 21 10.81 5.70 -4.15
N ASN A 22 11.48 6.08 -5.24
CA ASN A 22 10.98 5.90 -6.61
C ASN A 22 10.32 4.54 -6.93
N TYR A 23 9.35 4.56 -7.85
CA TYR A 23 8.58 3.41 -8.33
C TYR A 23 9.42 2.16 -8.60
N VAL A 24 10.47 2.28 -9.44
CA VAL A 24 11.32 1.15 -9.82
C VAL A 24 11.95 0.47 -8.60
N THR A 25 12.35 1.27 -7.61
CA THR A 25 12.91 0.75 -6.35
C THR A 25 11.85 0.04 -5.52
N ARG A 26 10.64 0.61 -5.42
CA ARG A 26 9.51 -0.02 -4.71
C ARG A 26 9.12 -1.35 -5.35
N MET A 27 8.94 -1.37 -6.67
CA MET A 27 8.57 -2.57 -7.42
C MET A 27 9.64 -3.64 -7.29
N ARG A 28 10.92 -3.28 -7.44
CA ARG A 28 12.02 -4.24 -7.21
C ARG A 28 11.95 -4.87 -5.82
N ILE A 29 11.75 -4.07 -4.77
CA ILE A 29 11.63 -4.60 -3.40
C ILE A 29 10.42 -5.55 -3.31
N ARG A 30 9.26 -5.14 -3.82
CA ARG A 30 8.03 -5.95 -3.80
C ARG A 30 8.24 -7.29 -4.52
N HIS A 31 8.80 -7.28 -5.73
CA HIS A 31 9.14 -8.49 -6.48
C HIS A 31 10.12 -9.37 -5.71
N GLU A 32 11.22 -8.81 -5.20
CA GLU A 32 12.21 -9.59 -4.45
C GLU A 32 11.63 -10.19 -3.15
N VAL A 33 10.66 -9.53 -2.51
CA VAL A 33 9.91 -10.11 -1.37
C VAL A 33 8.99 -11.23 -1.85
N ALA A 34 8.20 -11.00 -2.90
CA ALA A 34 7.22 -11.94 -3.42
C ALA A 34 7.84 -13.22 -4.00
N GLU A 35 9.00 -13.10 -4.67
CA GLU A 35 9.78 -14.21 -5.21
C GLU A 35 10.30 -15.14 -4.11
N GLN A 36 10.57 -14.59 -2.92
CA GLN A 36 11.00 -15.37 -1.76
C GLN A 36 9.82 -16.01 -1.05
N ASP A 37 8.78 -15.22 -0.77
CA ASP A 37 7.56 -15.65 -0.10
C ASP A 37 6.41 -14.67 -0.42
N LEU A 38 5.41 -15.13 -1.17
CA LEU A 38 4.21 -14.35 -1.44
C LEU A 38 3.50 -13.93 -0.14
N GLU A 39 3.51 -14.77 0.89
CA GLU A 39 2.89 -14.43 2.17
C GLU A 39 3.68 -13.30 2.87
N ALA A 40 4.98 -13.16 2.61
CA ALA A 40 5.76 -12.01 3.06
C ALA A 40 5.32 -10.72 2.35
N LEU A 41 5.01 -10.78 1.06
CA LEU A 41 4.45 -9.62 0.35
C LEU A 41 3.10 -9.23 0.97
N LEU A 42 2.19 -10.19 1.16
CA LEU A 42 0.87 -9.91 1.74
C LEU A 42 0.97 -9.37 3.17
N ARG A 43 1.91 -9.86 3.98
CA ARG A 43 2.22 -9.29 5.31
C ARG A 43 2.73 -7.85 5.20
N LEU A 44 3.62 -7.56 4.26
CA LEU A 44 4.15 -6.21 4.05
C LEU A 44 3.04 -5.22 3.67
N GLU A 45 2.19 -5.62 2.73
CA GLU A 45 1.05 -4.81 2.28
C GLU A 45 0.04 -4.59 3.40
N ARG A 46 -0.26 -5.63 4.19
CA ARG A 46 -1.07 -5.53 5.39
C ARG A 46 -0.49 -4.54 6.40
N ILE A 47 0.81 -4.61 6.66
CA ILE A 47 1.51 -3.67 7.57
C ILE A 47 1.38 -2.22 7.07
N CYS A 48 1.50 -1.98 5.77
CA CYS A 48 1.28 -0.66 5.17
C CYS A 48 -0.18 -0.20 5.31
N ALA A 49 -1.14 -1.07 4.99
CA ALA A 49 -2.58 -0.78 5.08
C ALA A 49 -2.98 -0.45 6.52
N ASP A 50 -2.55 -1.24 7.51
CA ASP A 50 -2.79 -0.99 8.94
C ASP A 50 -2.27 0.40 9.37
N ARG A 51 -1.09 0.80 8.89
CA ARG A 51 -0.50 2.12 9.20
C ARG A 51 -1.35 3.26 8.65
N ALA A 52 -1.89 3.12 7.44
CA ALA A 52 -2.76 4.12 6.81
C ALA A 52 -4.17 4.15 7.42
N TYR A 53 -4.64 3.02 7.97
CA TYR A 53 -6.03 2.83 8.37
C TYR A 53 -6.52 3.77 9.50
N ALA A 54 -5.61 4.44 10.21
CA ALA A 54 -5.97 5.52 11.12
C ALA A 54 -6.77 6.65 10.42
N ALA A 55 -6.43 6.97 9.16
CA ALA A 55 -7.14 8.01 8.40
C ALA A 55 -8.59 7.60 8.08
N TRP A 56 -8.81 6.33 7.72
CA TRP A 56 -10.15 5.78 7.52
C TRP A 56 -10.99 5.89 8.80
N ARG A 57 -10.49 5.35 9.92
CA ARG A 57 -11.21 5.36 11.20
C ARG A 57 -11.50 6.75 11.74
N SER A 58 -10.63 7.73 11.44
CA SER A 58 -10.88 9.12 11.82
C SER A 58 -12.07 9.74 11.10
N LYS A 59 -12.39 9.25 9.89
CA LYS A 59 -13.44 9.81 9.03
C LYS A 59 -14.73 8.99 9.08
N PHE A 60 -14.60 7.67 9.07
CA PHE A 60 -15.69 6.70 9.04
C PHE A 60 -15.63 5.79 10.29
N ALA A 61 -15.80 6.38 11.48
CA ALA A 61 -15.51 5.72 12.76
C ALA A 61 -16.31 4.43 13.05
N HIS A 62 -17.46 4.24 12.41
CA HIS A 62 -18.33 3.07 12.61
C HIS A 62 -18.29 2.09 11.43
N ASP A 63 -17.40 2.34 10.47
CA ASP A 63 -17.26 1.57 9.25
C ASP A 63 -15.89 0.91 9.29
N ASP A 64 -15.87 -0.40 9.43
CA ASP A 64 -14.63 -1.18 9.47
C ASP A 64 -14.53 -2.12 8.26
N GLU A 65 -15.42 -1.94 7.27
CA GLU A 65 -15.57 -2.83 6.12
C GLU A 65 -14.25 -3.04 5.34
N PRO A 66 -13.44 -2.01 5.03
CA PRO A 66 -12.20 -2.25 4.29
C PRO A 66 -11.22 -3.19 5.03
N MET A 67 -11.06 -3.00 6.34
CA MET A 67 -10.15 -3.81 7.14
C MET A 67 -10.71 -5.20 7.43
N GLN A 68 -12.04 -5.32 7.55
CA GLN A 68 -12.72 -6.61 7.67
C GLN A 68 -12.55 -7.46 6.42
N LEU A 69 -12.80 -6.90 5.24
CA LEU A 69 -12.64 -7.60 3.96
C LEU A 69 -11.17 -7.96 3.69
N LEU A 70 -10.21 -7.07 4.02
CA LEU A 70 -8.80 -7.41 3.98
C LEU A 70 -8.46 -8.59 4.90
N SER A 71 -8.92 -8.54 6.16
CA SER A 71 -8.64 -9.61 7.12
C SER A 71 -9.29 -10.93 6.72
N GLU A 72 -10.45 -10.89 6.09
CA GLU A 72 -11.11 -12.06 5.54
C GLU A 72 -10.36 -12.64 4.33
N ALA A 73 -9.94 -11.80 3.39
CA ALA A 73 -9.17 -12.22 2.22
C ALA A 73 -7.84 -12.89 2.59
N LEU A 74 -7.16 -12.38 3.62
CA LEU A 74 -5.92 -13.00 4.15
C LEU A 74 -6.19 -14.32 4.89
N ARG A 75 -7.36 -14.48 5.50
CA ARG A 75 -7.72 -15.68 6.27
C ARG A 75 -8.28 -16.81 5.39
N ASP A 76 -9.09 -16.45 4.42
CA ASP A 76 -9.81 -17.37 3.54
C ASP A 76 -9.90 -16.81 2.11
N PRO A 77 -8.78 -16.81 1.37
CA PRO A 77 -8.71 -16.21 0.03
C PRO A 77 -9.62 -16.91 -1.01
N HIS A 78 -10.15 -18.08 -0.68
CA HIS A 78 -11.05 -18.84 -1.55
C HIS A 78 -12.53 -18.62 -1.25
N ASN A 79 -12.88 -17.73 -0.32
CA ASN A 79 -14.28 -17.39 -0.07
C ASN A 79 -14.91 -16.78 -1.33
N SER A 80 -15.89 -17.48 -1.89
CA SER A 80 -16.59 -17.09 -3.12
C SER A 80 -17.37 -15.77 -3.03
N SER A 81 -17.64 -15.26 -1.83
CA SER A 81 -18.29 -13.95 -1.67
C SER A 81 -17.31 -12.77 -1.77
N LEU A 82 -16.01 -13.00 -1.61
CA LEU A 82 -15.01 -11.93 -1.58
C LEU A 82 -14.98 -11.09 -2.87
N PRO A 83 -14.97 -11.66 -4.09
CA PRO A 83 -14.91 -10.83 -5.30
C PRO A 83 -16.05 -9.82 -5.38
N VAL A 84 -17.29 -10.25 -5.12
CA VAL A 84 -18.47 -9.36 -5.13
C VAL A 84 -18.41 -8.32 -4.02
N ALA A 85 -17.91 -8.69 -2.84
CA ALA A 85 -17.77 -7.77 -1.72
C ALA A 85 -16.68 -6.71 -1.98
N LEU A 86 -15.55 -7.11 -2.58
CA LEU A 86 -14.47 -6.19 -2.97
C LEU A 86 -14.91 -5.25 -4.09
N ASP A 87 -15.65 -5.73 -5.09
CA ASP A 87 -16.22 -4.86 -6.14
C ASP A 87 -17.21 -3.84 -5.55
N SER A 88 -18.01 -4.26 -4.57
CA SER A 88 -18.93 -3.36 -3.86
C SER A 88 -18.17 -2.32 -3.02
N LEU A 89 -17.08 -2.74 -2.36
CA LEU A 89 -16.20 -1.83 -1.63
C LEU A 89 -15.51 -0.85 -2.59
N TYR A 90 -15.07 -1.29 -3.76
CA TYR A 90 -14.50 -0.42 -4.80
C TYR A 90 -15.49 0.70 -5.15
N THR A 91 -16.74 0.35 -5.50
CA THR A 91 -17.78 1.35 -5.83
C THR A 91 -18.00 2.32 -4.68
N LYS A 92 -18.06 1.82 -3.44
CA LYS A 92 -18.19 2.67 -2.24
C LYS A 92 -17.03 3.64 -2.06
N LEU A 93 -15.80 3.21 -2.32
CA LEU A 93 -14.61 4.05 -2.22
C LEU A 93 -14.58 5.11 -3.31
N ASP A 94 -14.92 4.73 -4.54
CA ASP A 94 -15.02 5.63 -5.70
C ASP A 94 -16.10 6.71 -5.47
N ASP A 95 -17.29 6.30 -5.04
CA ASP A 95 -18.39 7.21 -4.70
C ASP A 95 -18.04 8.17 -3.54
N ALA A 96 -17.17 7.75 -2.62
CA ALA A 96 -16.74 8.55 -1.48
C ALA A 96 -15.55 9.46 -1.77
N LEU A 97 -14.94 9.39 -2.97
CA LEU A 97 -13.72 10.09 -3.33
C LEU A 97 -13.97 11.59 -3.54
N GLU A 98 -13.89 12.33 -2.44
CA GLU A 98 -13.99 13.80 -2.38
C GLU A 98 -12.76 14.38 -1.66
N PRO A 99 -12.38 15.64 -1.89
CA PRO A 99 -11.20 16.27 -1.27
C PRO A 99 -11.13 16.11 0.27
N GLU A 100 -12.28 16.20 0.95
CA GLU A 100 -12.40 16.03 2.41
C GLU A 100 -12.27 14.57 2.90
N ASN A 101 -12.40 13.60 2.00
CA ASN A 101 -12.37 12.17 2.27
C ASN A 101 -11.10 11.51 1.71
N PHE A 102 -10.33 12.23 0.89
CA PHE A 102 -9.15 11.76 0.15
C PHE A 102 -8.28 10.78 0.96
N LEU A 103 -7.77 11.20 2.13
CA LEU A 103 -6.88 10.35 2.93
C LEU A 103 -7.56 9.10 3.49
N ALA A 104 -8.84 9.21 3.85
CA ALA A 104 -9.61 8.06 4.30
C ALA A 104 -9.80 7.08 3.14
N VAL A 105 -10.28 7.57 1.99
CA VAL A 105 -10.54 6.75 0.80
C VAL A 105 -9.28 6.04 0.32
N TYR A 106 -8.12 6.71 0.28
CA TYR A 106 -6.85 6.05 -0.07
C TYR A 106 -6.38 5.02 0.96
N ALA A 107 -6.69 5.19 2.24
CA ALA A 107 -6.48 4.14 3.23
C ALA A 107 -7.41 2.94 3.00
N GLY A 108 -8.63 3.19 2.52
CA GLY A 108 -9.57 2.16 2.06
C GLY A 108 -9.05 1.40 0.84
N PHE A 109 -8.55 2.11 -0.18
CA PHE A 109 -7.93 1.50 -1.36
C PHE A 109 -6.68 0.67 -1.01
N ALA A 110 -5.87 1.11 -0.04
CA ALA A 110 -4.75 0.29 0.44
C ALA A 110 -5.23 -1.05 1.01
N CYS A 111 -6.37 -1.07 1.70
CA CYS A 111 -6.99 -2.31 2.19
C CYS A 111 -7.56 -3.15 1.04
N LEU A 112 -8.32 -2.53 0.13
CA LEU A 112 -8.94 -3.16 -1.04
C LEU A 112 -7.89 -3.85 -1.91
N ASN A 113 -6.80 -3.16 -2.27
CA ASN A 113 -5.80 -3.69 -3.18
C ASN A 113 -5.01 -4.84 -2.54
N THR A 114 -4.72 -4.74 -1.23
CA THR A 114 -4.14 -5.87 -0.50
C THR A 114 -5.08 -7.08 -0.49
N ALA A 115 -6.39 -6.86 -0.35
CA ALA A 115 -7.37 -7.94 -0.39
C ALA A 115 -7.47 -8.58 -1.78
N TYR A 116 -7.41 -7.79 -2.87
CA TYR A 116 -7.33 -8.30 -4.23
C TYR A 116 -6.07 -9.16 -4.45
N HIS A 117 -4.91 -8.71 -3.98
CA HIS A 117 -3.67 -9.51 -4.05
C HIS A 117 -3.78 -10.82 -3.28
N ALA A 118 -4.42 -10.80 -2.11
CA ALA A 118 -4.65 -12.00 -1.31
C ALA A 118 -5.54 -13.03 -2.02
N ILE A 119 -6.66 -12.60 -2.64
CA ILE A 119 -7.56 -13.52 -3.36
C ILE A 119 -6.96 -14.01 -4.68
N ALA A 120 -6.20 -13.16 -5.38
CA ALA A 120 -5.54 -13.52 -6.63
C ALA A 120 -4.37 -14.48 -6.39
N ARG A 121 -3.79 -14.45 -5.17
CA ARG A 121 -2.57 -15.19 -4.81
C ARG A 121 -1.39 -14.87 -5.74
N GLU A 122 -1.32 -13.63 -6.17
CA GLU A 122 -0.23 -13.09 -6.97
C GLU A 122 -0.13 -11.59 -6.74
N MET A 123 1.02 -11.03 -7.10
CA MET A 123 1.16 -9.59 -7.19
C MET A 123 0.41 -9.12 -8.43
N TYR A 124 -0.71 -8.43 -8.23
CA TYR A 124 -1.59 -7.96 -9.30
C TYR A 124 -1.32 -6.47 -9.62
N ASP A 125 -0.04 -6.13 -9.78
CA ASP A 125 0.38 -4.76 -10.10
C ASP A 125 0.43 -4.56 -11.64
N GLN A 126 0.11 -3.36 -12.11
CA GLN A 126 0.39 -2.97 -13.50
C GLN A 126 1.83 -2.47 -13.64
N ASP A 127 2.54 -2.98 -14.64
CA ASP A 127 3.87 -2.49 -15.01
C ASP A 127 3.77 -1.11 -15.68
N SER A 128 4.69 -0.22 -15.32
CA SER A 128 4.80 1.12 -15.92
C SER A 128 6.25 1.53 -16.15
N GLU A 129 6.52 2.09 -17.32
CA GLU A 129 7.82 2.70 -17.64
C GLU A 129 7.99 4.07 -16.95
N ASN A 130 6.90 4.81 -16.69
CA ASN A 130 6.94 6.16 -16.12
C ASN A 130 6.47 6.23 -14.65
N GLY A 131 6.22 5.08 -14.02
CA GLY A 131 5.76 4.97 -12.63
C GLY A 131 4.24 5.14 -12.47
N GLU A 132 3.80 5.42 -11.23
CA GLU A 132 2.37 5.41 -10.87
C GLU A 132 1.51 6.43 -11.63
N ILE A 133 2.10 7.46 -12.24
CA ILE A 133 1.35 8.47 -13.02
C ILE A 133 0.66 7.90 -14.26
N ASP A 134 1.18 6.80 -14.81
CA ASP A 134 0.63 6.10 -15.97
C ASP A 134 -0.29 4.93 -15.57
N ILE A 135 -0.39 4.64 -14.27
CA ILE A 135 -1.20 3.56 -13.72
C ILE A 135 -2.48 4.17 -13.18
N ASP A 136 -3.62 3.55 -13.50
CA ASP A 136 -4.89 3.92 -12.89
C ASP A 136 -4.76 3.85 -11.35
N PRO A 137 -5.19 4.87 -10.59
CA PRO A 137 -5.13 4.85 -9.13
C PRO A 137 -5.66 3.56 -8.47
N GLN A 138 -6.62 2.88 -9.09
CA GLN A 138 -7.14 1.61 -8.59
C GLN A 138 -6.11 0.47 -8.61
N HIS A 139 -5.06 0.57 -9.43
CA HIS A 139 -4.00 -0.43 -9.58
C HIS A 139 -2.70 -0.02 -8.89
N TRP A 140 -2.70 1.06 -8.10
CA TRP A 140 -1.54 1.43 -7.31
C TRP A 140 -1.28 0.42 -6.19
N SER A 141 0.00 0.17 -5.91
CA SER A 141 0.36 -0.76 -4.84
C SER A 141 -0.15 -0.31 -3.47
N PRO A 142 -0.54 -1.24 -2.58
CA PRO A 142 -1.04 -0.90 -1.24
C PRO A 142 -0.10 0.00 -0.42
N CYS A 143 1.21 -0.26 -0.49
CA CYS A 143 2.20 0.54 0.24
C CYS A 143 2.39 1.93 -0.37
N PHE A 144 2.21 2.10 -1.69
CA PHE A 144 2.22 3.44 -2.29
C PHE A 144 0.99 4.24 -1.84
N LEU A 145 -0.20 3.64 -1.88
CA LEU A 145 -1.45 4.24 -1.37
C LEU A 145 -1.29 4.69 0.10
N ALA A 146 -0.72 3.84 0.96
CA ALA A 146 -0.43 4.18 2.35
C ALA A 146 0.56 5.36 2.50
N SER A 147 1.52 5.49 1.57
CA SER A 147 2.45 6.63 1.55
C SER A 147 1.76 7.95 1.20
N LEU A 148 0.72 7.91 0.36
CA LEU A 148 -0.10 9.09 0.04
C LEU A 148 -0.83 9.57 1.28
N VAL A 149 -1.40 8.63 2.04
CA VAL A 149 -2.08 8.92 3.31
C VAL A 149 -1.13 9.58 4.31
N ALA A 150 0.11 9.10 4.41
CA ALA A 150 1.12 9.70 5.28
C ALA A 150 1.55 11.11 4.83
N ALA A 151 1.69 11.32 3.51
CA ALA A 151 2.21 12.56 2.94
C ALA A 151 1.13 13.60 2.60
N GLY A 152 -0.15 13.27 2.75
CA GLY A 152 -1.24 14.13 2.31
C GLY A 152 -1.47 14.16 0.79
N GLY A 153 -0.88 13.23 0.02
CA GLY A 153 -1.01 13.16 -1.45
C GLY A 153 0.22 12.62 -2.18
N ALA A 154 0.12 12.59 -3.52
CA ALA A 154 1.14 12.07 -4.43
C ALA A 154 2.34 13.02 -4.58
N PRO A 155 3.54 12.53 -4.95
CA PRO A 155 4.74 13.35 -4.99
C PRO A 155 4.71 14.43 -6.07
N TRP A 156 3.84 14.28 -7.08
CA TRP A 156 3.61 15.29 -8.13
C TRP A 156 2.52 16.29 -7.77
N GLU A 157 1.79 16.10 -6.67
CA GLU A 157 0.71 17.00 -6.25
C GLU A 157 1.25 18.18 -5.42
N PRO A 158 0.63 19.37 -5.58
CA PRO A 158 0.94 20.50 -4.72
C PRO A 158 0.45 20.26 -3.28
N ASN A 159 1.06 20.94 -2.30
CA ASN A 159 0.66 20.93 -0.88
C ASN A 159 0.77 19.57 -0.17
N THR A 160 1.69 18.71 -0.62
CA THR A 160 2.02 17.46 0.09
C THR A 160 3.22 17.65 1.03
N ASP A 161 3.39 16.73 1.97
CA ASP A 161 4.47 16.73 2.95
C ASP A 161 5.59 15.76 2.53
N PRO A 162 6.70 16.25 1.92
CA PRO A 162 7.82 15.41 1.55
C PRO A 162 8.59 14.85 2.76
N VAL A 163 8.51 15.49 3.93
CA VAL A 163 9.15 14.98 5.16
C VAL A 163 8.38 13.76 5.66
N ALA A 164 7.05 13.86 5.77
CA ALA A 164 6.21 12.73 6.17
C ALA A 164 6.30 11.55 5.17
N ARG A 165 6.38 11.85 3.87
CA ARG A 165 6.64 10.84 2.82
C ARG A 165 7.96 10.12 3.05
N ARG A 166 9.04 10.87 3.33
CA ARG A 166 10.35 10.31 3.63
C ARG A 166 10.32 9.43 4.86
N GLU A 167 9.68 9.88 5.93
CA GLU A 167 9.55 9.11 7.18
C GLU A 167 8.79 7.81 6.95
N PHE A 168 7.72 7.83 6.14
CA PHE A 168 7.00 6.63 5.75
C PHE A 168 7.92 5.63 5.03
N TRP A 169 8.67 6.07 4.03
CA TRP A 169 9.55 5.17 3.28
C TRP A 169 10.78 4.70 4.07
N GLN A 170 11.28 5.51 4.99
CA GLN A 170 12.32 5.08 5.94
C GLN A 170 11.80 3.98 6.86
N TRP A 171 10.60 4.16 7.43
CA TRP A 171 9.94 3.12 8.21
C TRP A 171 9.65 1.86 7.37
N TYR A 172 9.21 2.03 6.13
CA TYR A 172 8.96 0.92 5.21
C TYR A 172 10.22 0.07 5.01
N LEU A 173 11.35 0.69 4.68
CA LEU A 173 12.62 0.01 4.43
C LEU A 173 13.25 -0.59 5.69
N LEU A 174 13.22 0.15 6.80
CA LEU A 174 13.94 -0.23 8.02
C LEU A 174 13.12 -1.12 8.95
N ASN A 175 11.79 -1.10 8.85
CA ASN A 175 10.91 -1.81 9.78
C ASN A 175 9.90 -2.71 9.06
N ALA A 176 9.11 -2.18 8.11
CA ALA A 176 8.03 -2.94 7.50
C ALA A 176 8.55 -4.14 6.68
N VAL A 177 9.50 -3.90 5.77
CA VAL A 177 10.11 -4.95 4.92
C VAL A 177 10.78 -6.03 5.79
N PRO A 178 11.68 -5.70 6.73
CA PRO A 178 12.25 -6.72 7.63
C PRO A 178 11.17 -7.47 8.43
N SER A 179 10.18 -6.79 9.00
CA SER A 179 9.13 -7.43 9.80
C SER A 179 8.29 -8.42 8.99
N ALA A 180 8.01 -8.10 7.73
CA ALA A 180 7.26 -8.97 6.85
C ALA A 180 8.03 -10.25 6.46
N CYS A 181 9.36 -10.15 6.34
CA CYS A 181 10.25 -11.25 5.97
C CYS A 181 10.75 -12.09 7.15
N LEU A 182 10.52 -11.68 8.40
CA LEU A 182 10.90 -12.46 9.58
C LEU A 182 9.91 -13.62 9.81
N GLN A 183 10.33 -14.83 9.46
CA GLN A 183 9.84 -16.09 10.00
C GLN A 183 11.01 -17.00 10.38
#